data_AF-A0A9D8K2U3-F1
#
_entry.id   AF-A0A9D8K2U3-F1
#
_cell.length_a   1.000
_cell.length_b   1.000
_cell.length_c   1.000
_cell.angle_alpha   90.00
_cell.angle_beta   90.00
_cell.angle_gamma   90.00
#
_symmetry.space_group_name_H-M   'P 1'
#
loop_
_entity.id
_entity.type
_entity.pdbx_description
1 polymer ?
#
loop_
_entity_poly.entity_id
_entity_poly.type
_entity_poly.pdbx_seq_one_letter_code
_entity_poly.pdbx_strand_id
1 'polypeptide(L)' 'MAVTITSRAFDQDAAGAKRAANRGLVFITDRLLGRAGSIADLLATPGADAVALPSIRHGEAPQAADLA' A
#
# COMPACT_ATOMS: atom_id res chain seq x y z
N MET A 1 4.59 -14.42 11.43
CA MET A 1 4.30 -14.58 9.98
C MET A 1 3.57 -13.33 9.52
N ALA A 2 3.99 -12.70 8.42
CA ALA A 2 3.29 -11.53 7.88
C ALA A 2 2.28 -11.96 6.81
N VAL A 3 1.13 -11.30 6.76
CA VAL A 3 0.05 -11.60 5.80
C VAL A 3 -0.35 -10.32 5.07
N THR A 4 -0.55 -10.40 3.76
CA THR A 4 -1.00 -9.27 2.94
C THR A 4 -2.41 -9.53 2.42
N ILE A 5 -3.34 -8.60 2.69
CA ILE A 5 -4.73 -8.66 2.25
C ILE A 5 -5.08 -7.42 1.43
N THR A 6 -6.16 -7.50 0.65
CA THR A 6 -6.66 -6.33 -0.09
C THR A 6 -7.47 -5.40 0.82
N SER A 7 -7.60 -4.11 0.45
CA SER A 7 -8.53 -3.19 1.14
C SER A 7 -9.94 -3.78 1.17
N ARG A 8 -10.42 -4.30 0.02
CA ARG A 8 -11.73 -4.96 -0.08
C ARG A 8 -11.87 -6.18 0.86
N ALA A 9 -10.83 -7.00 0.98
CA ALA A 9 -10.86 -8.15 1.87
C ALA A 9 -10.92 -7.73 3.35
N PHE A 10 -10.23 -6.64 3.70
CA PHE A 10 -10.33 -6.04 5.03
C PHE A 10 -11.75 -5.50 5.30
N ASP A 11 -12.32 -4.75 4.36
CA ASP A 11 -13.68 -4.17 4.50
C ASP A 11 -14.76 -5.24 4.66
N GLN A 12 -14.55 -6.41 4.06
CA GLN A 12 -15.47 -7.56 4.16
C GLN A 12 -15.29 -8.40 5.43
N ASP A 13 -14.09 -8.44 6.03
CA ASP A 13 -13.80 -9.19 7.26
C ASP A 13 -12.76 -8.50 8.16
N ALA A 14 -13.13 -7.33 8.69
CA ALA A 14 -12.26 -6.56 9.57
C ALA A 14 -11.93 -7.32 10.87
N ALA A 15 -12.86 -8.12 11.39
CA ALA A 15 -12.66 -8.92 12.60
C ALA A 15 -11.65 -10.06 12.41
N GLY A 16 -11.64 -10.70 11.24
CA GLY A 16 -10.61 -11.66 10.84
C GLY A 16 -9.23 -11.01 10.75
N ALA A 17 -9.13 -9.85 10.12
CA ALA A 17 -7.88 -9.10 10.03
C ALA A 17 -7.32 -8.70 11.41
N LYS A 18 -8.17 -8.21 12.32
CA LYS A 18 -7.77 -7.89 13.69
C LYS A 18 -7.24 -9.11 14.46
N ARG A 19 -7.89 -10.28 14.31
CA ARG A 19 -7.39 -11.52 14.93
C ARG A 19 -6.08 -12.00 14.31
N ALA A 20 -5.89 -11.83 13.01
CA ALA A 20 -4.64 -12.15 12.34
C ALA A 20 -3.49 -11.26 12.82
N ALA A 21 -3.76 -9.98 13.10
CA ALA A 21 -2.79 -9.03 13.64
C ALA A 21 -2.19 -9.49 14.99
N ASN A 22 -2.96 -10.22 15.81
CA ASN A 22 -2.46 -10.81 17.06
C ASN A 22 -1.38 -11.90 16.85
N ARG A 23 -1.24 -12.43 15.64
CA ARG A 23 -0.27 -13.48 15.28
C ARG A 23 0.92 -12.94 14.45
N GLY A 24 0.84 -11.70 13.99
CA GLY A 24 1.86 -11.06 13.17
C GLY A 24 1.31 -9.92 12.31
N LEU A 25 2.20 -9.19 11.65
CA LEU A 25 1.84 -8.01 10.86
C LEU A 25 0.84 -8.35 9.73
N VAL A 26 -0.19 -7.52 9.60
CA VAL A 26 -1.16 -7.57 8.50
C VAL A 26 -0.98 -6.32 7.64
N PHE A 27 -0.59 -6.51 6.38
CA PHE A 27 -0.49 -5.44 5.41
C PHE A 27 -1.78 -5.35 4.60
N ILE A 28 -2.44 -4.21 4.64
CA ILE A 28 -3.61 -3.92 3.81
C ILE A 28 -3.12 -3.10 2.63
N THR A 29 -3.29 -3.62 1.42
CA THR A 29 -2.91 -2.93 0.18
C THR A 29 -4.08 -2.99 -0.78
N ASP A 30 -4.48 -1.86 -1.35
CA ASP A 30 -5.28 -1.94 -2.55
C ASP A 30 -4.33 -2.36 -3.68
N ARG A 31 -4.35 -3.64 -4.08
CA ARG A 31 -3.60 -4.05 -5.26
C ARG A 31 -4.26 -3.33 -6.41
N LEU A 32 -3.58 -2.32 -6.96
CA LEU A 32 -3.83 -1.84 -8.31
C LEU A 32 -3.54 -3.01 -9.27
N LEU A 33 -4.47 -3.96 -9.36
CA LEU A 33 -4.52 -4.98 -10.42
C LEU A 33 -5.04 -4.30 -11.69
N GLY A 34 -4.34 -3.26 -12.10
CA GLY A 34 -4.31 -2.76 -13.45
C GLY A 34 -2.92 -3.03 -13.96
N ARG A 35 -2.80 -3.47 -15.22
CA ARG A 35 -1.52 -3.51 -15.94
C ARG A 35 -1.02 -2.07 -16.08
N ALA A 36 -0.52 -1.50 -15.00
CA ALA A 36 0.37 -0.38 -15.06
C ALA A 36 1.62 -0.95 -15.72
N GLY A 37 1.97 -0.47 -16.92
CA GLY A 37 3.34 -0.59 -17.38
C GLY A 37 4.24 -0.21 -16.21
N SER A 38 5.32 -0.95 -16.01
CA SER A 38 6.25 -0.66 -14.91
C SER A 38 6.53 0.83 -14.89
N ILE A 39 6.74 1.45 -13.72
CA ILE A 39 7.17 2.85 -13.66
C ILE A 39 8.41 3.03 -14.56
N ALA A 40 9.27 2.02 -14.64
CA ALA A 40 10.39 1.99 -15.57
C ALA A 40 9.96 2.08 -17.04
N ASP A 41 8.91 1.35 -17.45
CA ASP A 41 8.38 1.41 -18.82
C ASP A 41 7.78 2.79 -19.12
N LEU A 42 7.06 3.37 -18.15
CA LEU A 42 6.48 4.71 -18.30
C LEU A 42 7.57 5.78 -18.45
N LEU A 43 8.63 5.71 -17.63
CA LEU A 43 9.76 6.63 -17.66
C LEU A 43 10.63 6.47 -18.92
N ALA A 44 10.62 5.30 -19.55
CA ALA A 44 11.33 5.07 -20.81
C ALA A 44 10.64 5.70 -22.03
N THR A 45 9.44 6.28 -21.87
CA THR A 45 8.69 6.92 -22.96
C THR A 45 9.39 8.21 -23.42
N PRO A 46 9.83 8.31 -24.69
CA PRO A 46 10.46 9.52 -25.21
C PRO A 46 9.52 10.73 -25.12
N GLY A 47 10.00 11.85 -24.58
CA GLY A 47 9.22 13.08 -24.42
C GLY A 47 8.42 13.16 -23.10
N ALA A 48 8.59 12.22 -22.17
CA ALA A 48 8.09 12.38 -20.81
C ALA A 48 8.96 13.38 -20.04
N ASP A 49 8.35 14.49 -19.57
CA ASP A 49 9.04 15.47 -18.75
C ASP A 49 9.30 14.92 -17.32
N ALA A 50 10.44 15.30 -16.75
CA ALA A 50 10.76 14.95 -15.36
C ALA A 50 9.83 15.71 -14.40
N VAL A 51 9.03 14.96 -13.64
CA VAL A 51 8.19 15.55 -12.59
C VAL A 51 8.99 15.66 -11.30
N ALA A 52 9.09 16.87 -10.75
CA ALA A 52 9.63 17.09 -9.42
C ALA A 52 8.66 16.53 -8.37
N LEU A 53 8.96 15.34 -7.85
CA LEU A 53 8.19 14.76 -6.76
C LEU A 53 8.52 15.50 -5.46
N PRO A 54 7.51 15.95 -4.70
CA PRO A 54 7.77 16.50 -3.38
C PRO A 54 8.42 15.42 -2.52
N SER A 55 9.57 15.75 -1.92
CA SER A 55 10.27 14.88 -0.99
C SER A 55 9.38 14.58 0.22
N ILE A 56 8.75 13.41 0.26
CA ILE A 56 8.08 12.94 1.48
C ILE A 56 9.20 12.52 2.43
N ARG A 57 9.39 13.27 3.52
CA ARG A 57 10.31 12.89 4.60
C ARG A 57 9.75 11.63 5.26
N HIS A 58 10.33 10.46 4.98
CA HIS A 58 10.13 9.25 5.79
C HIS A 58 10.80 9.46 7.15
N GLY A 59 10.16 10.21 8.04
CA GLY A 59 10.71 10.61 9.33
C GLY A 59 9.98 10.02 10.54
N GLU A 60 8.81 9.40 10.35
CA GLU A 60 8.01 8.91 11.46
C GLU A 60 7.50 7.51 11.16
N ALA A 61 7.60 6.63 12.16
CA ALA A 61 7.00 5.32 12.09
C ALA A 61 5.51 5.46 11.75
N PRO A 62 4.93 4.54 10.98
CA PRO A 62 3.51 4.59 10.65
C PRO A 62 2.68 4.70 11.93
N GLN A 63 1.95 5.82 12.09
CA GLN A 63 1.05 6.02 13.21
C GLN A 63 -0.13 5.03 13.07
N ALA A 64 -0.44 4.31 14.13
CA ALA A 64 -1.64 3.50 14.19
C ALA A 64 -2.86 4.42 14.04
N ALA A 65 -3.73 4.14 13.07
CA ALA A 65 -5.00 4.85 12.95
C ALA A 65 -5.85 4.59 14.20
N ASP A 66 -6.37 5.66 14.79
CA ASP A 66 -7.31 5.55 15.89
C ASP A 66 -8.66 5.10 15.32
N LEU A 67 -9.05 3.86 15.61
CA LEU A 67 -10.27 3.23 15.13
C LEU A 67 -11.32 3.23 16.24
N ALA A 68 -11.87 4.41 16.54
CA ALA A 68 -12.98 4.59 17.47
C ALA A 68 -14.32 4.10 16.89
#